data_AF-A0A957U1X4-F1
#
_entry.id   AF-A0A957U1X4-F1
#
_cell.length_a   1.000
_cell.length_b   1.000
_cell.length_c   1.000
_cell.angle_alpha   90.00
_cell.angle_beta   90.00
_cell.angle_gamma   90.00
#
_symmetry.space_group_name_H-M   'P 1'
#
loop_
_entity.id
_entity.type
_entity.pdbx_description
1 polymer ?
#
loop_
_entity_poly.entity_id
_entity_poly.type
_entity_poly.pdbx_seq_one_letter_code
_entity_poly.pdbx_strand_id
1 'polypeptide(L)'
;MSETNNRQPGNAPILLDGQSLTTQQVLAVAYGTPGAPAVALTEQARAHVDRAAAAVQTLLDRGEIAYGITTGFGAFKDRIIP
;
A
#
# COMPACT_ATOMS: atom_id res chain seq x y z
N MET A 1 23.08 -34.31 25.73
CA MET A 1 21.61 -34.37 25.58
C MET A 1 21.05 -33.00 25.91
N SER A 2 19.92 -32.66 25.30
CA SER A 2 19.18 -31.38 25.36
C SER A 2 19.55 -30.35 24.28
N GLU A 3 19.11 -30.71 23.07
CA GLU A 3 18.21 -29.94 22.21
C GLU A 3 18.61 -28.50 21.80
N THR A 4 19.13 -28.43 20.58
CA THR A 4 19.11 -27.26 19.71
C THR A 4 17.68 -26.74 19.54
N ASN A 5 17.40 -25.55 20.06
CA ASN A 5 16.18 -24.79 19.77
C ASN A 5 16.21 -24.29 18.32
N ASN A 6 15.87 -25.19 17.41
CA ASN A 6 15.59 -24.89 16.01
C ASN A 6 14.22 -24.20 15.94
N ARG A 7 14.18 -22.88 16.17
CA ARG A 7 13.01 -22.10 15.74
C ARG A 7 12.92 -22.23 14.23
N GLN A 8 11.99 -23.07 13.77
CA GLN A 8 11.52 -23.04 12.39
C GLN A 8 11.21 -21.57 12.04
N PRO A 9 11.70 -21.02 10.92
CA PRO A 9 11.31 -19.68 10.50
C PRO A 9 9.84 -19.76 10.06
N GLY A 10 8.92 -19.61 11.00
CA GLY A 10 7.51 -19.45 10.69
C GLY A 10 7.36 -18.21 9.81
N ASN A 11 6.94 -18.42 8.55
CA ASN A 11 6.69 -17.43 7.50
C ASN A 11 6.51 -16.00 8.03
N ALA A 12 7.60 -15.25 8.17
CA ALA A 12 7.51 -13.83 8.47
C ALA A 12 6.77 -13.15 7.30
N PRO A 13 5.84 -12.21 7.58
CA PRO A 13 5.12 -11.55 6.51
C PRO A 13 6.09 -10.76 5.63
N ILE A 14 5.78 -10.71 4.34
CA ILE A 14 6.42 -9.76 3.42
C ILE A 14 5.95 -8.37 3.85
N LEU A 15 6.88 -7.56 4.36
CA LEU A 15 6.61 -6.20 4.79
C LEU A 15 6.74 -5.24 3.61
N LEU A 16 5.69 -4.49 3.34
CA LEU A 16 5.67 -3.44 2.33
C LEU A 16 5.98 -2.10 2.98
N ASP A 17 7.13 -1.52 2.63
CA ASP A 17 7.59 -0.20 3.04
C ASP A 17 7.50 0.85 1.90
N GLY A 18 7.16 0.40 0.69
CA GLY A 18 7.10 1.21 -0.51
C GLY A 18 8.43 1.34 -1.27
N GLN A 19 9.51 0.68 -0.85
CA GLN A 19 10.85 0.84 -1.42
C GLN A 19 11.61 -0.49 -1.64
N SER A 20 11.33 -1.52 -0.83
CA SER A 20 12.19 -2.72 -0.74
C SER A 20 11.58 -3.99 -1.34
N LEU A 21 10.42 -3.91 -1.97
CA LEU A 21 9.74 -5.07 -2.56
C LEU A 21 10.52 -5.64 -3.75
N THR A 22 10.83 -6.93 -3.70
CA THR A 22 11.56 -7.64 -4.77
C THR A 22 10.62 -8.38 -5.72
N THR A 23 11.06 -8.61 -6.96
CA THR A 23 10.30 -9.43 -7.94
C THR A 23 10.03 -10.85 -7.45
N GLN A 24 10.97 -11.45 -6.69
CA GLN A 24 10.77 -12.78 -6.11
C GLN A 24 9.62 -12.80 -5.10
N GLN A 25 9.52 -11.77 -4.27
CA GLN A 25 8.39 -11.60 -3.34
C GLN A 25 7.07 -11.34 -4.08
N VAL A 26 7.09 -10.59 -5.19
CA VAL A 26 5.92 -10.41 -6.06
C VAL A 26 5.45 -11.75 -6.63
N LEU A 27 6.36 -12.55 -7.19
CA LEU A 27 6.03 -13.87 -7.72
C LEU A 27 5.48 -14.79 -6.62
N ALA A 28 6.07 -14.75 -5.42
CA ALA A 28 5.61 -15.55 -4.28
C ALA A 28 4.17 -15.21 -3.87
N VAL A 29 3.78 -13.93 -3.88
CA VAL A 29 2.39 -13.50 -3.62
C VAL A 29 1.46 -13.91 -4.75
N ALA A 30 1.86 -13.68 -6.01
CA ALA A 30 1.02 -13.91 -7.18
C ALA A 30 0.63 -15.38 -7.39
N TYR A 31 1.55 -16.30 -7.09
CA TYR A 31 1.34 -17.75 -7.22
C TYR A 31 1.13 -18.45 -5.88
N GLY A 32 0.99 -17.68 -4.80
CA GLY A 32 0.70 -18.18 -3.46
C GLY A 32 -0.73 -18.69 -3.32
N THR A 33 -1.05 -19.20 -2.13
CA THR A 33 -2.42 -19.54 -1.75
C THR A 33 -3.03 -18.41 -0.92
N PRO A 34 -4.36 -18.33 -0.77
CA PRO A 34 -4.97 -17.31 0.08
C PRO A 34 -4.35 -17.27 1.48
N GLY A 35 -3.81 -16.11 1.87
CA GLY A 35 -3.13 -15.92 3.15
C GLY A 35 -1.66 -16.37 3.20
N ALA A 36 -1.09 -16.89 2.11
CA ALA A 36 0.30 -17.34 2.07
C ALA A 36 1.00 -16.99 0.73
N PRO A 37 2.10 -16.21 0.74
CA PRO A 37 2.73 -15.62 1.92
C PRO A 37 1.88 -14.52 2.56
N ALA A 38 1.99 -14.35 3.88
CA ALA A 38 1.37 -13.22 4.57
C ALA A 38 2.02 -11.91 4.10
N VAL A 39 1.21 -10.87 3.94
CA VAL A 39 1.66 -9.53 3.53
C VAL A 39 1.15 -8.52 4.54
N ALA A 40 2.01 -7.59 4.95
CA ALA A 40 1.64 -6.50 5.85
C ALA A 40 2.32 -5.19 5.44
N LEU A 41 1.71 -4.06 5.79
CA LEU A 41 2.36 -2.75 5.68
C LEU A 41 3.29 -2.56 6.88
N THR A 42 4.41 -1.87 6.67
CA THR A 42 5.13 -1.28 7.80
C THR A 42 4.36 -0.11 8.39
N GLU A 43 4.64 0.23 9.65
CA GLU A 43 4.07 1.42 10.31
C GLU A 43 4.38 2.71 9.53
N GLN A 44 5.58 2.81 8.96
CA GLN A 44 5.97 3.96 8.14
C GLN A 44 5.17 4.04 6.84
N ALA A 45 4.97 2.92 6.14
CA ALA A 45 4.14 2.88 4.94
C ALA A 45 2.69 3.27 5.25
N ARG A 46 2.14 2.77 6.36
CA ARG A 46 0.81 3.16 6.84
C ARG A 46 0.73 4.67 7.08
N ALA A 47 1.68 5.24 7.82
CA ALA A 47 1.72 6.68 8.07
C ALA A 47 1.85 7.52 6.79
N HIS A 48 2.54 7.02 5.75
CA HIS A 48 2.62 7.68 4.45
C HIS A 48 1.29 7.67 3.70
N VAL A 49 0.58 6.54 3.71
CA VAL A 49 -0.76 6.43 3.12
C VAL A 49 -1.74 7.35 3.84
N ASP A 50 -1.74 7.36 5.17
CA ASP A 50 -2.64 8.20 5.96
C ASP A 50 -2.39 9.70 5.71
N ARG A 51 -1.11 10.09 5.59
CA ARG A 51 -0.73 11.47 5.22
C ARG A 51 -1.22 11.85 3.83
N ALA A 52 -1.09 10.95 2.85
CA ALA A 52 -1.57 11.18 1.50
C ALA A 52 -3.10 11.35 1.47
N ALA A 53 -3.83 10.52 2.22
CA ALA A 53 -5.28 10.64 2.35
C ALA A 53 -5.70 11.98 2.99
N ALA A 54 -5.00 12.41 4.05
CA ALA A 54 -5.26 13.71 4.69
C ALA A 54 -4.99 14.89 3.76
N ALA A 55 -3.95 14.80 2.91
CA ALA A 55 -3.67 15.82 1.90
C ALA A 55 -4.81 15.91 0.88
N VAL A 56 -5.33 14.78 0.39
CA VAL A 56 -6.49 14.76 -0.50
C VAL A 56 -7.71 15.40 0.16
N GLN A 57 -8.00 15.07 1.42
CA GLN A 57 -9.10 15.69 2.14
C GLN A 57 -8.93 17.21 2.26
N THR A 58 -7.70 17.67 2.53
CA THR A 58 -7.39 19.11 2.60
C THR A 58 -7.62 19.81 1.25
N LEU A 59 -7.29 19.16 0.12
CA LEU A 59 -7.54 19.71 -1.22
C LEU A 59 -9.05 19.88 -1.48
N LEU A 60 -9.84 18.89 -1.07
CA LEU A 60 -11.31 18.93 -1.17
C LEU A 60 -11.89 20.07 -0.33
N ASP A 61 -11.48 20.18 0.93
CA ASP A 61 -11.98 21.20 1.87
C ASP A 61 -11.68 22.63 1.37
N ARG A 62 -10.59 22.81 0.61
CA ARG A 62 -10.18 24.09 0.02
C ARG A 62 -10.82 24.38 -1.33
N GLY A 63 -11.53 23.42 -1.93
CA GLY A 63 -12.07 23.55 -3.29
C GLY A 63 -10.97 23.66 -4.36
N GLU A 64 -9.78 23.09 -4.11
CA GLU A 64 -8.70 23.13 -5.08
C GLU A 64 -9.05 22.29 -6.32
N ILE A 65 -8.73 22.80 -7.51
CA ILE A 65 -8.95 22.09 -8.78
C ILE A 65 -7.85 21.03 -8.95
N ALA A 66 -8.21 19.77 -8.77
CA ALA A 66 -7.31 18.62 -8.84
C ALA A 66 -7.90 17.55 -9.77
N TYR A 67 -7.12 17.16 -10.78
CA TYR A 67 -7.58 16.26 -11.84
C TYR A 67 -8.00 14.89 -11.29
N GLY A 68 -9.22 14.45 -11.64
CA GLY A 68 -9.76 13.17 -11.18
C GLY A 68 -10.17 13.15 -9.70
N ILE A 69 -10.11 14.30 -9.01
CA ILE A 69 -10.60 14.48 -7.64
C ILE A 69 -11.78 15.46 -7.64
N THR A 70 -11.54 16.70 -8.09
CA THR A 70 -12.57 17.76 -8.23
C THR A 70 -12.88 18.09 -9.70
N THR A 71 -12.20 17.43 -10.64
CA THR A 71 -12.52 17.48 -12.07
C THR A 71 -12.91 16.08 -12.58
N GLY A 72 -13.56 16.04 -13.75
CA GLY A 72 -13.76 14.78 -14.47
C GLY A 72 -12.46 14.15 -14.99
N PHE A 73 -12.57 12.93 -15.50
CA PHE A 73 -11.47 12.19 -16.15
C PHE A 73 -11.51 12.36 -17.69
N GLY A 74 -10.35 12.24 -18.36
CA GLY A 74 -10.23 12.18 -19.82
C GLY A 74 -10.76 13.44 -20.53
N ALA A 75 -11.72 13.26 -21.43
CA ALA A 75 -12.37 14.36 -22.17
C ALA A 75 -13.14 15.35 -21.26
N PHE A 76 -13.34 15.01 -19.98
CA PHE A 76 -13.98 15.87 -18.99
C PHE A 76 -13.00 16.56 -18.03
N LYS A 77 -11.71 16.59 -18.35
CA LYS A 77 -10.67 17.24 -17.53
C LYS A 77 -10.93 18.74 -17.26
N ASP A 78 -11.69 19.40 -18.14
CA ASP A 78 -12.02 20.83 -18.05
C ASP A 78 -13.40 21.09 -17.40
N ARG A 79 -14.06 20.06 -16.84
CA ARG A 79 -15.33 20.22 -16.09
C ARG A 79 -15.11 20.00 -14.60
N ILE A 80 -15.48 21.00 -13.80
CA ILE A 80 -15.65 20.87 -12.35
C ILE A 80 -16.84 19.93 -12.10
N ILE A 81 -16.62 18.86 -11.33
CA ILE A 81 -17.67 17.92 -10.91
C ILE A 81 -17.99 18.27 -9.44
N PRO A 82 -19.24 18.68 -9.12
CA PRO A 82 -19.64 18.99 -7.74
C PRO A 82 -19.66 17.77 -6.81
#